data_AF-A0A956CUD5-F1
#
_entry.id   AF-A0A956CUD5-F1
#
_cell.length_a   1.000
_cell.length_b   1.000
_cell.length_c   1.000
_cell.angle_alpha   90.00
_cell.angle_beta   90.00
_cell.angle_gamma   90.00
#
_symmetry.space_group_name_H-M   'P 1'
#
loop_
_entity.id
_entity.type
_entity.pdbx_description
1 polymer ?
#
loop_
_entity_poly.entity_id
_entity_poly.type
_entity_poly.pdbx_seq_one_letter_code
_entity_poly.pdbx_strand_id
1 'polypeptide(L)'
;MCIASGAGVQGSACTGLEQCAEGFECSSSSGVCEKICCTTADCSPGDFCGLIAGTGVGTCSTPDDCDLLMQTGCTTGQACYPSSGGLSCLPAGTLGAGEACMFTNDCMPGFGCLGPAGGAATCRAWCDMAADPTTCPSGQTCGGVTGLPVGACG
;
A
#
# COMPACT_ATOMS: atom_id res chain seq x y z
N MET A 1 18.29 -28.16 -7.95
CA MET A 1 17.54 -29.11 -7.10
C MET A 1 16.10 -28.64 -7.15
N CYS A 2 15.17 -29.46 -7.67
CA CYS A 2 13.74 -29.12 -7.67
C CYS A 2 13.10 -29.79 -6.45
N ILE A 3 12.42 -29.01 -5.63
CA ILE A 3 11.65 -29.49 -4.47
C ILE A 3 10.18 -29.60 -4.88
N ALA A 4 9.49 -30.62 -4.36
CA ALA A 4 8.05 -30.74 -4.57
C ALA A 4 7.36 -29.53 -3.94
N SER A 5 6.44 -28.89 -4.67
CA SER A 5 5.58 -27.84 -4.12
C SER A 5 4.63 -28.42 -3.08
N GLY A 6 4.20 -27.57 -2.16
CA GLY A 6 3.18 -27.91 -1.17
C GLY A 6 1.78 -27.85 -1.78
N ALA A 7 0.78 -27.79 -0.89
CA ALA A 7 -0.63 -27.70 -1.27
C ALA A 7 -1.30 -26.39 -0.79
N GLY A 8 -0.56 -25.50 -0.14
CA GLY A 8 -1.06 -24.23 0.37
C GLY A 8 -1.49 -23.29 -0.75
N VAL A 9 -2.71 -22.79 -0.67
CA VAL A 9 -3.29 -21.79 -1.59
C VAL A 9 -3.34 -20.41 -0.94
N GLN A 10 -3.86 -19.38 -1.61
CA GLN A 10 -3.97 -18.01 -1.10
C GLN A 10 -4.44 -17.97 0.37
N GLY A 11 -3.67 -17.31 1.23
CA GLY A 11 -3.99 -17.13 2.65
C GLY A 11 -3.73 -18.36 3.53
N SER A 12 -3.27 -19.49 2.97
CA SER A 12 -2.86 -20.65 3.77
C SER A 12 -1.62 -20.30 4.58
N ALA A 13 -1.61 -20.60 5.88
CA ALA A 13 -0.43 -20.38 6.72
C ALA A 13 0.78 -21.14 6.19
N CYS A 14 1.95 -20.51 6.24
CA CYS A 14 3.20 -21.11 5.81
C CYS A 14 4.39 -20.58 6.62
N THR A 15 5.46 -21.38 6.67
CA THR A 15 6.76 -21.00 7.22
C THR A 15 7.89 -21.12 6.19
N GLY A 16 7.58 -21.58 4.98
CA GLY A 16 8.53 -21.86 3.91
C GLY A 16 7.83 -22.04 2.57
N LEU A 17 8.58 -21.85 1.49
CA LEU A 17 8.08 -21.91 0.11
C LEU A 17 7.53 -23.29 -0.27
N GLU A 18 8.12 -24.36 0.29
CA GLU A 18 7.74 -25.75 0.04
C GLU A 18 6.33 -26.11 0.54
N GLN A 19 5.69 -25.22 1.30
CA GLN A 19 4.34 -25.43 1.83
C GLN A 19 3.26 -24.89 0.90
N CYS A 20 3.63 -24.01 -0.02
CA CYS A 20 2.72 -23.39 -0.97
C CYS A 20 2.65 -24.18 -2.29
N ALA A 21 1.47 -24.18 -2.91
CA ALA A 21 1.23 -24.76 -4.22
C ALA A 21 2.00 -24.03 -5.32
N GLU A 22 2.13 -24.66 -6.50
CA GLU A 22 2.76 -24.03 -7.65
C GLU A 22 2.07 -22.69 -8.01
N GLY A 23 2.89 -21.66 -8.25
CA GLY A 23 2.40 -20.30 -8.51
C GLY A 23 2.10 -19.47 -7.26
N PHE A 24 2.47 -19.97 -6.06
CA PHE A 24 2.37 -19.25 -4.80
C PHE A 24 3.74 -19.13 -4.14
N GLU A 25 3.96 -18.06 -3.38
CA GLU A 25 5.12 -17.91 -2.51
C GLU A 25 4.69 -17.70 -1.05
N CYS A 26 5.54 -18.13 -0.12
CA CYS A 26 5.30 -17.89 1.30
C CYS A 26 5.79 -16.48 1.65
N SER A 27 4.84 -15.57 1.90
CA SER A 27 5.15 -14.20 2.26
C SER A 27 5.75 -14.14 3.66
N SER A 28 6.99 -13.67 3.75
CA SER A 28 7.73 -13.59 5.01
C SER A 28 7.13 -12.56 5.97
N SER A 29 6.38 -11.58 5.46
CA SER A 29 5.70 -10.56 6.24
C SER A 29 4.37 -11.03 6.83
N SER A 30 3.57 -11.77 6.06
CA SER A 30 2.23 -12.19 6.48
C SER A 30 2.19 -13.64 7.00
N GLY A 31 3.21 -14.45 6.71
CA GLY A 31 3.26 -15.86 7.09
C GLY A 31 2.22 -16.71 6.38
N VAL A 32 1.76 -16.27 5.21
CA VAL A 32 0.78 -16.99 4.39
C VAL A 32 1.23 -17.11 2.93
N CYS A 33 0.70 -18.11 2.24
CA CYS A 33 0.91 -18.30 0.81
C CYS A 33 0.18 -17.21 0.02
N GLU A 34 0.91 -16.46 -0.80
CA GLU A 34 0.40 -15.42 -1.68
C GLU A 34 0.63 -15.82 -3.14
N LYS A 35 -0.37 -15.63 -3.99
CA LYS A 35 -0.31 -15.97 -5.41
C LYS A 35 0.66 -15.03 -6.12
N ILE A 36 1.55 -15.58 -6.92
CA ILE A 36 2.45 -14.79 -7.77
C ILE A 36 1.65 -14.27 -8.98
N CYS A 37 1.89 -13.02 -9.37
CA CYS A 37 1.23 -12.36 -10.48
C CYS A 37 2.19 -11.55 -11.35
N CYS A 38 1.83 -11.35 -12.61
CA CYS A 38 2.50 -10.41 -13.52
C CYS A 38 1.65 -9.16 -13.74
N THR A 39 0.33 -9.31 -13.61
CA THR A 39 -0.66 -8.24 -13.76
C THR A 39 -1.82 -8.46 -12.79
N THR A 40 -2.62 -7.42 -12.57
CA THR A 40 -3.86 -7.54 -11.77
C THR A 40 -4.85 -8.56 -12.33
N ALA A 41 -4.80 -8.88 -13.63
CA ALA A 41 -5.66 -9.90 -14.24
C ALA A 41 -5.32 -11.32 -13.78
N ASP A 42 -4.14 -11.54 -13.22
CA ASP A 42 -3.73 -12.84 -12.67
C ASP A 42 -4.32 -13.07 -11.27
N CYS A 43 -4.84 -12.02 -10.63
CA CYS A 43 -5.37 -12.06 -9.26
C CYS A 43 -6.87 -12.33 -9.21
N SER A 44 -7.37 -12.71 -8.04
CA SER A 44 -8.81 -12.90 -7.85
C SER A 44 -9.55 -11.57 -7.97
N PRO A 45 -10.86 -11.57 -8.32
CA PRO A 45 -11.63 -10.33 -8.37
C PRO A 45 -11.58 -9.59 -7.02
N GLY A 46 -11.14 -8.32 -7.06
CA GLY A 46 -10.96 -7.47 -5.87
C GLY A 46 -9.53 -7.40 -5.34
N ASP A 47 -8.65 -8.33 -5.74
CA ASP A 47 -7.22 -8.27 -5.44
C ASP A 47 -6.47 -7.44 -6.48
N PHE A 48 -5.26 -7.03 -6.13
CA PHE A 48 -4.33 -6.38 -7.05
C PHE A 48 -2.98 -7.06 -7.06
N CYS A 49 -2.22 -6.85 -8.14
CA CYS A 49 -0.85 -7.32 -8.23
C CYS A 49 0.12 -6.27 -7.67
N GLY A 50 0.64 -6.51 -6.47
CA GLY A 50 1.68 -5.70 -5.84
C GLY A 50 3.03 -5.97 -6.51
N LEU A 51 3.29 -5.32 -7.64
CA LEU A 51 4.51 -5.51 -8.41
C LEU A 51 5.76 -5.10 -7.61
N ILE A 52 6.77 -5.96 -7.64
CA ILE A 52 8.10 -5.62 -7.14
C ILE A 52 8.76 -4.73 -8.19
N ALA A 53 9.25 -3.56 -7.77
CA ALA A 53 9.84 -2.59 -8.66
C ALA A 53 11.00 -3.20 -9.47
N GLY A 54 10.91 -3.12 -10.79
CA GLY A 54 11.96 -3.57 -11.71
C GLY A 54 11.95 -5.06 -12.09
N THR A 55 11.03 -5.87 -11.58
CA THR A 55 10.97 -7.32 -11.90
C THR A 55 9.85 -7.68 -12.87
N GLY A 56 8.76 -6.90 -12.92
CA GLY A 56 7.56 -7.25 -13.68
C GLY A 56 6.76 -8.41 -13.07
N VAL A 57 7.07 -8.80 -11.84
CA VAL A 57 6.41 -9.85 -11.07
C VAL A 57 6.07 -9.30 -9.67
N GLY A 58 4.95 -9.72 -9.10
CA GLY A 58 4.51 -9.36 -7.77
C GLY A 58 3.69 -10.45 -7.10
N THR A 59 3.03 -10.09 -6.00
CA THR A 59 2.06 -10.95 -5.33
C THR A 59 0.65 -10.37 -5.41
N CYS A 60 -0.33 -11.25 -5.46
CA CYS A 60 -1.73 -10.88 -5.33
C CYS A 60 -2.03 -10.56 -3.87
N SER A 61 -2.46 -9.33 -3.63
CA SER A 61 -2.85 -8.86 -2.31
C SER A 61 -4.25 -8.28 -2.36
N THR A 62 -5.01 -8.51 -1.29
CA THR A 62 -6.28 -7.84 -1.07
C THR A 62 -6.00 -6.47 -0.43
N PRO A 63 -6.61 -5.38 -0.91
CA PRO A 63 -6.53 -4.09 -0.23
C PRO A 63 -7.03 -4.19 1.21
N ASP A 64 -6.38 -3.48 2.12
CA ASP A 64 -6.85 -3.37 3.50
C ASP A 64 -8.09 -2.46 3.58
N ASP A 65 -9.04 -2.83 4.44
CA ASP A 65 -10.21 -2.01 4.76
C ASP A 65 -9.84 -0.96 5.82
N CYS A 66 -9.03 0.02 5.41
CA CYS A 66 -8.57 1.10 6.25
C CYS A 66 -8.97 2.48 5.69
N ASP A 67 -9.06 3.47 6.57
CA ASP A 67 -9.44 4.84 6.19
C ASP A 67 -8.21 5.75 6.14
N LEU A 68 -7.97 6.36 4.97
CA LEU A 68 -6.79 7.20 4.74
C LEU A 68 -6.83 8.54 5.50
N LEU A 69 -8.02 9.07 5.78
CA LEU A 69 -8.21 10.36 6.44
C LEU A 69 -8.29 10.19 7.95
N MET A 70 -9.11 9.24 8.41
CA MET A 70 -9.31 8.94 9.82
C MET A 70 -8.18 8.08 10.41
N GLN A 71 -7.37 7.43 9.56
CA GLN A 71 -6.29 6.53 9.98
C GLN A 71 -6.80 5.39 10.89
N THR A 72 -7.95 4.81 10.53
CA THR A 72 -8.58 3.68 11.21
C THR A 72 -8.50 2.40 10.37
N GLY A 73 -8.67 1.23 10.99
CA GLY A 73 -8.67 -0.08 10.31
C GLY A 73 -7.33 -0.83 10.36
N CYS A 74 -6.23 -0.15 10.67
CA CYS A 74 -4.92 -0.78 10.85
C CYS A 74 -4.62 -1.15 12.30
N THR A 75 -3.70 -2.11 12.49
CA THR A 75 -3.26 -2.54 13.82
C THR A 75 -2.23 -1.58 14.43
N THR A 76 -1.95 -1.73 15.73
CA THR A 76 -0.99 -0.88 16.45
C THR A 76 0.39 -0.87 15.77
N GLY A 77 0.90 0.34 15.48
CA GLY A 77 2.19 0.54 14.82
C GLY A 77 2.11 0.59 13.28
N GLN A 78 0.93 0.35 12.71
CA GLN A 78 0.65 0.55 11.29
C GLN A 78 -0.24 1.78 11.06
N ALA A 79 -0.25 2.26 9.83
CA ALA A 79 -1.13 3.32 9.36
C ALA A 79 -1.64 3.01 7.95
N CYS A 80 -2.72 3.68 7.57
CA CYS A 80 -3.36 3.46 6.28
C CYS A 80 -2.69 4.33 5.22
N TYR A 81 -2.10 3.69 4.21
CA TYR A 81 -1.40 4.36 3.12
C TYR A 81 -1.93 3.88 1.75
N PRO A 82 -1.89 4.73 0.73
CA PRO A 82 -2.17 4.29 -0.63
C PRO A 82 -1.07 3.37 -1.16
N SER A 83 -1.47 2.35 -1.89
CA SER A 83 -0.61 1.37 -2.54
C SER A 83 -1.04 1.18 -4.00
N SER A 84 -0.27 0.39 -4.76
CA SER A 84 -0.45 0.22 -6.21
C SER A 84 -1.83 -0.29 -6.65
N GLY A 85 -2.61 -0.91 -5.77
CA GLY A 85 -3.97 -1.36 -6.10
C GLY A 85 -5.00 -1.15 -5.01
N GLY A 86 -4.79 -0.16 -4.13
CA GLY A 86 -5.77 0.20 -3.12
C GLY A 86 -5.11 0.79 -1.88
N LEU A 87 -5.69 0.51 -0.73
CA LEU A 87 -5.16 0.92 0.57
C LEU A 87 -4.42 -0.25 1.21
N SER A 88 -3.38 0.07 1.98
CA SER A 88 -2.61 -0.93 2.72
C SER A 88 -2.19 -0.39 4.07
N CYS A 89 -2.25 -1.25 5.08
CA CYS A 89 -1.75 -1.04 6.42
C CYS A 89 -0.24 -1.31 6.44
N LEU A 90 0.54 -0.24 6.37
CA LEU A 90 2.01 -0.30 6.38
C LEU A 90 2.55 0.22 7.72
N PRO A 91 3.76 -0.17 8.13
CA PRO A 91 4.41 0.42 9.29
C PRO A 91 4.39 1.94 9.22
N ALA A 92 3.96 2.58 10.30
CA ALA A 92 3.80 4.03 10.34
C ALA A 92 5.16 4.73 10.29
N GLY A 93 5.26 5.71 9.39
CA GLY A 93 6.42 6.58 9.29
C GLY A 93 6.48 7.62 10.39
N THR A 94 7.52 8.45 10.36
CA THR A 94 7.74 9.51 11.36
C THR A 94 7.94 10.89 10.74
N LEU A 95 8.06 10.99 9.41
CA LEU A 95 8.28 12.27 8.74
C LEU A 95 6.99 13.11 8.71
N GLY A 96 7.10 14.36 9.13
CA GLY A 96 6.03 15.34 9.16
C GLY A 96 5.89 16.14 7.87
N ALA A 97 4.95 17.08 7.87
CA ALA A 97 4.61 17.92 6.72
C ALA A 97 5.83 18.60 6.08
N GLY A 98 5.98 18.46 4.76
CA GLY A 98 7.03 19.10 3.97
C GLY A 98 8.40 18.42 4.02
N GLU A 99 8.60 17.42 4.88
CA GLU A 99 9.84 16.64 4.90
C GLU A 99 9.98 15.76 3.66
N ALA A 100 11.21 15.58 3.19
CA ALA A 100 11.51 14.78 2.00
C ALA A 100 11.35 13.29 2.30
N CYS A 101 10.70 12.56 1.39
CA CYS A 101 10.37 11.15 1.56
C CYS A 101 10.66 10.36 0.28
N MET A 102 10.79 9.04 0.40
CA MET A 102 11.01 8.13 -0.72
C MET A 102 9.83 7.17 -0.91
N PHE A 103 9.16 6.79 0.18
CA PHE A 103 8.03 5.87 0.20
C PHE A 103 6.83 6.50 0.89
N THR A 104 5.62 6.07 0.50
CA THR A 104 4.38 6.61 1.07
C THR A 104 4.31 6.49 2.59
N ASN A 105 4.89 5.43 3.15
CA ASN A 105 4.88 5.14 4.58
C ASN A 105 6.12 5.65 5.33
N ASP A 106 6.97 6.46 4.69
CA ASP A 106 7.98 7.24 5.42
C ASP A 106 7.32 8.37 6.23
N CYS A 107 6.19 8.86 5.73
CA CYS A 107 5.40 9.91 6.33
C CYS A 107 4.58 9.39 7.51
N MET A 108 4.40 10.23 8.53
CA MET A 108 3.55 9.92 9.68
C MET A 108 2.08 9.69 9.29
N PRO A 109 1.27 9.01 10.14
CA PRO A 109 -0.13 8.75 9.84
C PRO A 109 -0.90 10.03 9.46
N GLY A 110 -1.73 9.95 8.42
CA GLY A 110 -2.47 11.10 7.87
C GLY A 110 -1.71 11.88 6.79
N PHE A 111 -0.51 11.44 6.43
CA PHE A 111 0.31 12.05 5.38
C PHE A 111 0.67 11.03 4.29
N GLY A 112 0.90 11.54 3.07
CA GLY A 112 1.39 10.79 1.93
C GLY A 112 2.66 11.37 1.35
N CYS A 113 3.54 10.50 0.83
CA CYS A 113 4.73 10.94 0.11
C CYS A 113 4.39 11.31 -1.33
N LEU A 114 4.28 12.61 -1.62
CA LEU A 114 3.80 13.11 -2.91
C LEU A 114 4.78 14.09 -3.54
N GLY A 115 5.00 13.95 -4.84
CA GLY A 115 5.87 14.81 -5.62
C GLY A 115 5.59 14.72 -7.12
N PRO A 116 6.14 15.63 -7.93
CA PRO A 116 6.05 15.53 -9.38
C PRO A 116 6.80 14.29 -9.86
N ALA A 117 6.35 13.71 -10.98
CA ALA A 117 7.05 12.59 -11.62
C ALA A 117 8.51 12.97 -11.93
N GLY A 118 9.46 12.23 -11.35
CA GLY A 118 10.90 12.49 -11.51
C GLY A 118 11.47 13.64 -10.66
N GLY A 119 10.69 14.22 -9.74
CA GLY A 119 11.17 15.22 -8.79
C GLY A 119 11.17 14.74 -7.34
N ALA A 120 11.58 15.62 -6.43
CA ALA A 120 11.57 15.34 -5.00
C ALA A 120 10.11 15.27 -4.48
N ALA A 121 9.81 14.19 -3.74
CA ALA A 121 8.56 14.03 -3.04
C ALA A 121 8.67 14.51 -1.59
N THR A 122 7.58 15.04 -1.06
CA THR A 122 7.48 15.48 0.32
C THR A 122 6.21 14.95 0.97
N CYS A 123 6.23 14.85 2.29
CA CYS A 123 5.06 14.45 3.07
C CYS A 123 3.98 15.53 3.06
N ARG A 124 2.81 15.21 2.53
CA ARG A 124 1.64 16.11 2.44
C ARG A 124 0.46 15.49 3.17
N ALA A 125 -0.29 16.31 3.91
CA ALA A 125 -1.48 15.85 4.63
C ALA A 125 -2.56 15.42 3.62
N TRP A 126 -3.27 14.34 3.92
CA TRP A 126 -4.48 13.97 3.19
C TRP A 126 -5.62 14.92 3.54
N CYS A 127 -6.52 15.16 2.59
CA CYS A 127 -7.70 16.01 2.80
C CYS A 127 -8.92 15.43 2.10
N ASP A 128 -10.09 15.71 2.68
CA ASP A 128 -11.36 15.34 2.10
C ASP A 128 -11.79 16.40 1.09
N MET A 129 -11.85 16.03 -0.20
CA MET A 129 -12.29 16.93 -1.27
C MET A 129 -13.79 17.27 -1.20
N ALA A 130 -14.59 16.41 -0.55
CA ALA A 130 -16.04 16.56 -0.45
C ALA A 130 -16.48 17.28 0.82
N ALA A 131 -15.74 17.14 1.93
CA ALA A 131 -16.19 17.64 3.23
C ALA A 131 -15.88 19.12 3.49
N ASP A 132 -14.68 19.62 3.18
CA ASP A 132 -14.34 21.06 3.28
C ASP A 132 -12.87 21.32 2.83
N PRO A 133 -12.58 22.34 2.00
CA PRO A 133 -11.20 22.83 1.77
C PRO A 133 -10.45 23.28 3.04
N THR A 134 -11.12 23.45 4.19
CA THR A 134 -10.49 23.83 5.47
C THR A 134 -9.72 22.71 6.18
N THR A 135 -9.77 21.47 5.68
CA THR A 135 -8.97 20.35 6.22
C THR A 135 -7.46 20.56 6.08
N CYS A 136 -7.04 21.46 5.19
CA CYS A 136 -5.64 21.78 5.00
C CYS A 136 -5.13 22.88 5.95
N PRO A 137 -3.86 22.79 6.42
CA PRO A 137 -3.25 23.86 7.20
C PRO A 137 -3.35 25.21 6.51
N SER A 138 -3.53 26.27 7.30
CA SER A 138 -3.84 27.63 6.85
C SER A 138 -3.04 28.07 5.62
N GLY A 139 -3.75 28.30 4.51
CA GLY A 139 -3.17 28.78 3.24
C GLY A 139 -2.85 27.70 2.21
N GLN A 140 -3.02 26.41 2.54
CA GLN A 140 -2.97 25.32 1.57
C GLN A 140 -4.35 25.02 0.99
N THR A 141 -4.37 24.40 -0.18
CA THR A 141 -5.61 23.94 -0.81
C THR A 141 -5.64 22.43 -0.91
N CYS A 142 -6.85 21.86 -0.83
CA CYS A 142 -7.02 20.43 -1.06
C CYS A 142 -7.03 20.16 -2.58
N GLY A 143 -5.95 19.55 -3.08
CA GLY A 143 -5.81 19.17 -4.49
C GLY A 143 -6.05 17.69 -4.70
N GLY A 144 -6.75 17.32 -5.77
CA GLY A 144 -7.01 15.90 -6.08
C GLY A 144 -5.75 15.11 -6.39
N VAL A 145 -5.70 13.87 -5.92
CA VAL A 145 -4.61 12.93 -6.19
C VAL A 145 -5.11 11.86 -7.15
N THR A 146 -4.43 11.71 -8.29
CA THR A 146 -4.80 10.74 -9.33
C THR A 146 -4.88 9.33 -8.77
N GLY A 147 -6.03 8.67 -8.98
CA GLY A 147 -6.24 7.28 -8.54
C GLY A 147 -6.70 7.13 -7.09
N LEU A 148 -6.91 8.22 -6.35
CA LEU A 148 -7.43 8.19 -4.99
C LEU A 148 -8.75 8.96 -4.85
N PRO A 149 -9.64 8.52 -3.95
CA PRO A 149 -10.89 9.24 -3.65
C PRO A 149 -10.68 10.46 -2.72
N VAL A 150 -9.44 10.72 -2.29
CA VAL A 150 -9.05 11.81 -1.39
C VAL A 150 -8.10 12.79 -2.09
N GLY A 151 -7.99 13.99 -1.55
CA GLY A 151 -7.00 14.98 -1.97
C GLY A 151 -5.78 14.97 -1.06
N ALA A 152 -4.81 15.82 -1.41
CA ALA A 152 -3.69 16.17 -0.55
C ALA A 152 -3.50 17.68 -0.47
N CYS A 153 -3.04 18.15 0.67
CA CYS A 153 -2.81 19.56 0.93
C CYS A 153 -1.51 20.05 0.28
N GLY A 154 -1.58 21.19 -0.40
CA GLY A 154 -0.41 21.93 -0.87
C GLY A 154 -0.74 23.05 -1.83
#